data_AF-A0A2G1BPS2-F1
#
_entry.id   AF-A0A2G1BPS2-F1
#
_cell.length_a   1.000
_cell.length_b   1.000
_cell.length_c   1.000
_cell.angle_alpha   90.00
_cell.angle_beta   90.00
_cell.angle_gamma   90.00
#
_symmetry.space_group_name_H-M   'P 1'
#
loop_
_entity.id
_entity.type
_entity.pdbx_description
1 polymer ?
#
loop_
_entity_poly.entity_id
_entity_poly.type
_entity_poly.pdbx_seq_one_letter_code
_entity_poly.pdbx_strand_id
1 'polypeptide(L)'
;LRQAIAEGFVHADMHHGNLFALPDGKLSSIDFGIMGRIDRRARVWLAEILYGLITGNYKRVAEIHFEAGYVPPHHTVAEFATALRAVGEPMRGMAVKDMS
;
A
#
# COMPACT_ATOMS: atom_id res chain seq x y z
N LEU A 1 -6.41 5.67 -3.63
CA LEU A 1 -6.45 4.32 -4.25
C LEU A 1 -6.87 4.29 -5.72
N ARG A 2 -7.87 5.09 -6.16
CA ARG A 2 -8.33 5.10 -7.57
C ARG A 2 -7.20 5.29 -8.59
N GLN A 3 -6.36 6.32 -8.42
CA GLN A 3 -5.24 6.58 -9.33
C GLN A 3 -4.32 5.36 -9.47
N ALA A 4 -3.83 4.79 -8.36
CA ALA A 4 -2.91 3.65 -8.40
C ALA A 4 -3.57 2.34 -8.85
N ILE A 5 -4.70 1.95 -8.26
CA ILE A 5 -5.32 0.64 -8.48
C ILE A 5 -6.20 0.59 -9.72
N ALA A 6 -6.97 1.65 -10.01
CA ALA A 6 -7.91 1.67 -11.14
C ALA A 6 -7.27 2.24 -12.41
N GLU A 7 -6.43 3.27 -12.28
CA GLU A 7 -5.87 4.01 -13.42
C GLU A 7 -4.39 3.69 -13.67
N GLY A 8 -3.69 3.11 -12.68
CA GLY A 8 -2.27 2.74 -12.79
C GLY A 8 -1.29 3.91 -12.66
N PHE A 9 -1.71 5.04 -12.09
CA PHE A 9 -0.84 6.20 -11.83
C PHE A 9 -0.52 6.33 -10.34
N VAL A 10 0.75 6.61 -10.02
CA VAL A 10 1.19 6.83 -8.64
C VAL A 10 2.06 8.07 -8.57
N HIS A 11 1.84 8.89 -7.55
CA HIS A 11 2.79 9.91 -7.13
C HIS A 11 3.72 9.23 -6.10
N ALA A 12 4.95 8.91 -6.51
CA ALA A 12 5.81 8.02 -5.74
C ALA A 12 6.41 8.68 -4.48
N ASP A 13 6.32 10.00 -4.37
CA ASP A 13 6.80 10.78 -3.22
C ASP A 13 5.75 11.81 -2.76
N MET A 14 4.53 11.35 -2.43
CA MET A 14 3.47 12.27 -1.99
C MET A 14 3.73 12.72 -0.54
N HIS A 15 3.93 14.02 -0.33
CA HIS A 15 4.04 14.64 1.00
C HIS A 15 3.22 15.94 1.09
N HIS A 16 3.03 16.44 2.31
CA HIS A 16 2.20 17.62 2.60
C HIS A 16 2.65 18.91 1.88
N GLY A 17 3.91 18.98 1.43
CA GLY A 17 4.42 20.11 0.63
C GLY A 17 3.86 20.17 -0.79
N ASN A 18 3.32 19.05 -1.29
CA ASN A 18 2.82 18.93 -2.66
C ASN A 18 1.31 19.19 -2.78
N LEU A 19 0.64 19.49 -1.66
CA LEU A 19 -0.81 19.63 -1.56
C LEU A 19 -1.20 20.92 -0.83
N PHE A 20 -2.10 21.70 -1.43
CA PHE A 20 -2.74 22.85 -0.80
C PHE A 20 -4.22 22.58 -0.56
N ALA A 21 -4.70 22.91 0.65
CA ALA A 21 -6.13 22.98 0.93
C ALA A 21 -6.69 24.30 0.36
N LEU A 22 -7.71 24.18 -0.49
CA LEU A 22 -8.41 25.31 -1.08
C LEU A 22 -9.61 25.73 -0.20
N PRO A 23 -10.04 27.01 -0.24
CA PRO A 23 -11.18 27.49 0.55
C PRO A 23 -12.51 26.76 0.29
N ASP A 24 -12.65 26.14 -0.89
CA ASP A 24 -13.82 25.33 -1.27
C ASP A 24 -13.75 23.88 -0.78
N GLY A 25 -12.77 23.55 0.07
CA GLY A 25 -12.57 22.22 0.66
C GLY A 25 -11.88 21.22 -0.26
N LYS A 26 -11.43 21.63 -1.45
CA LYS A 26 -10.65 20.75 -2.35
C LYS A 26 -9.17 20.77 -2.01
N LEU A 27 -8.44 19.77 -2.50
CA LEU A 27 -6.98 19.73 -2.49
C LEU A 27 -6.45 20.04 -3.89
N SER A 28 -5.48 20.95 -3.97
CA SER A 28 -4.72 21.22 -5.19
C SER A 28 -3.34 20.59 -5.07
N SER A 29 -2.95 19.75 -6.03
CA SER A 29 -1.60 19.21 -6.11
C SER A 29 -0.73 20.09 -7.01
N ILE A 30 0.49 20.38 -6.57
CA ILE A 30 1.40 21.33 -7.27
C ILE A 30 2.68 20.70 -7.80
N ASP A 31 3.04 19.51 -7.32
CA ASP A 31 4.23 18.78 -7.76
C ASP A 31 3.80 17.47 -8.43
N PHE A 32 4.42 17.20 -9.58
CA PHE A 32 4.27 15.97 -10.36
C PHE A 32 5.62 15.47 -10.86
N GLY A 33 6.72 15.85 -10.21
CA GLY A 33 8.09 15.53 -10.60
C GLY A 33 8.41 14.04 -10.50
N ILE A 34 7.83 13.33 -9.53
CA ILE A 34 8.06 11.89 -9.30
C ILE A 34 6.76 11.09 -9.48
N MET A 35 6.34 10.99 -10.73
CA MET A 35 5.17 10.20 -11.15
C MET A 35 5.60 8.85 -11.73
N GLY A 36 4.88 7.80 -11.37
CA GLY A 36 5.09 6.44 -11.84
C GLY A 36 3.85 5.84 -12.49
N ARG A 37 4.07 4.78 -13.27
CA ARG A 37 3.02 3.91 -13.79
C ARG A 37 3.14 2.52 -13.19
N ILE A 38 2.01 1.94 -12.83
CA ILE A 38 1.92 0.57 -12.34
C ILE A 38 1.23 -0.28 -13.40
N ASP A 39 1.91 -1.33 -13.84
CA ASP A 39 1.34 -2.26 -14.81
C ASP A 39 0.14 -3.03 -14.22
N ARG A 40 -0.59 -3.75 -15.08
CA ARG A 40 -1.79 -4.47 -14.67
C ARG A 40 -1.50 -5.53 -13.60
N ARG A 41 -0.35 -6.20 -13.65
CA ARG A 41 -0.01 -7.27 -12.70
C ARG A 41 0.32 -6.70 -11.33
N ALA A 42 1.16 -5.68 -11.28
CA ALA A 42 1.49 -4.99 -10.04
C ALA A 42 0.27 -4.30 -9.41
N ARG A 43 -0.69 -3.83 -10.22
CA ARG A 43 -1.99 -3.34 -9.70
C ARG A 43 -2.81 -4.43 -9.01
N VAL A 44 -2.82 -5.64 -9.55
CA VAL A 44 -3.49 -6.79 -8.93
C VAL A 44 -2.80 -7.17 -7.63
N TRP A 45 -1.47 -7.26 -7.62
CA TRP A 45 -0.71 -7.51 -6.40
C TRP A 45 -0.98 -6.47 -5.31
N LEU A 46 -0.98 -5.18 -5.66
CA LEU A 46 -1.31 -4.11 -4.72
C LEU A 46 -2.72 -4.28 -4.14
N ALA A 47 -3.70 -4.59 -4.98
CA ALA A 47 -5.08 -4.81 -4.53
C ALA A 47 -5.19 -6.02 -3.59
N GLU A 48 -4.54 -7.14 -3.91
CA GLU A 48 -4.54 -8.34 -3.07
C GLU A 48 -3.77 -8.15 -1.75
N ILE A 49 -2.65 -7.41 -1.76
CA ILE A 49 -1.91 -7.05 -0.55
C ILE A 49 -2.81 -6.25 0.40
N LEU A 50 -3.44 -5.19 -0.10
CA LEU A 50 -4.33 -4.37 0.73
C LEU A 50 -5.52 -5.17 1.23
N TYR A 51 -6.14 -5.97 0.37
CA TYR A 51 -7.25 -6.84 0.76
C TYR A 51 -6.83 -7.82 1.86
N GLY A 52 -5.71 -8.51 1.68
CA GLY A 52 -5.19 -9.47 2.65
C GLY A 52 -4.83 -8.83 3.99
N LEU A 53 -4.29 -7.61 4.00
CA LEU A 53 -4.04 -6.86 5.24
C LEU A 53 -5.35 -6.50 5.97
N ILE A 54 -6.37 -6.05 5.24
CA ILE A 54 -7.68 -5.69 5.82
C ILE A 54 -8.39 -6.93 6.39
N THR A 55 -8.39 -8.04 5.64
CA THR A 55 -9.08 -9.27 6.05
C THR A 55 -8.24 -10.16 6.98
N GLY A 56 -7.01 -9.78 7.32
CA GLY A 56 -6.10 -10.58 8.14
C GLY A 56 -5.54 -11.83 7.45
N ASN A 57 -5.58 -11.91 6.12
CA ASN A 57 -4.99 -13.00 5.36
C ASN A 57 -3.48 -12.76 5.11
N TYR A 58 -2.69 -12.77 6.19
CA TYR A 58 -1.25 -12.48 6.14
C TYR A 58 -0.45 -13.50 5.33
N LYS A 59 -0.93 -14.75 5.22
CA LYS A 59 -0.29 -15.78 4.39
C LYS A 59 -0.33 -15.39 2.92
N ARG A 60 -1.50 -14.99 2.40
CA ARG A 60 -1.62 -14.55 1.00
C ARG A 60 -0.79 -13.30 0.73
N VAL A 61 -0.78 -12.35 1.66
CA VAL A 61 0.08 -11.15 1.57
C VAL A 61 1.54 -11.56 1.44
N ALA A 62 2.02 -12.50 2.26
CA ALA A 62 3.39 -12.99 2.19
C ALA A 62 3.69 -13.63 0.83
N GLU A 63 2.85 -14.55 0.35
CA GLU A 63 3.00 -15.19 -0.97
C GLU A 63 3.18 -14.16 -2.09
N ILE A 64 2.33 -13.12 -2.12
CA ILE A 64 2.41 -12.06 -3.14
C ILE A 64 3.73 -11.29 -3.05
N HIS A 65 4.26 -11.04 -1.85
CA HIS A 65 5.55 -10.35 -1.71
C HIS A 65 6.72 -11.17 -2.26
N PHE A 66 6.65 -12.50 -2.17
CA PHE A 66 7.62 -13.39 -2.83
C PHE A 66 7.39 -13.45 -4.35
N GLU A 67 6.13 -13.58 -4.81
CA GLU A 67 5.77 -13.56 -6.24
C GLU A 67 6.22 -12.27 -6.94
N ALA A 68 6.12 -11.14 -6.25
CA ALA A 68 6.54 -9.82 -6.72
C ALA A 68 8.06 -9.59 -6.63
N GLY A 69 8.80 -10.49 -5.98
CA GLY A 69 10.25 -10.37 -5.77
C GLY A 69 10.65 -9.30 -4.75
N TYR A 70 9.74 -8.89 -3.86
CA TYR A 70 10.02 -7.90 -2.81
C TYR A 70 10.75 -8.49 -1.61
N VAL A 71 10.63 -9.80 -1.40
CA VAL A 71 11.31 -10.52 -0.32
C VAL A 71 12.40 -11.42 -0.91
N PRO A 72 13.65 -11.35 -0.41
CA PRO A 72 14.73 -12.23 -0.84
C PRO A 72 14.38 -13.73 -0.66
N PRO A 73 14.84 -14.61 -1.57
CA PRO A 73 14.44 -16.02 -1.58
C PRO A 73 15.03 -16.86 -0.43
N HIS A 74 15.94 -16.30 0.38
CA HIS A 74 16.49 -16.99 1.56
C HIS A 74 15.58 -16.88 2.79
N HIS A 75 14.53 -16.04 2.74
CA HIS A 75 13.48 -16.04 3.75
C HIS A 75 12.37 -17.01 3.37
N THR A 76 11.57 -17.42 4.35
CA THR A 76 10.39 -18.25 4.10
C THR A 76 9.09 -17.44 4.14
N VAL A 77 8.09 -17.91 3.38
CA VAL A 77 6.72 -17.35 3.41
C VAL A 77 6.15 -17.39 4.83
N ALA A 78 6.42 -18.45 5.60
CA ALA A 78 5.89 -18.63 6.95
C ALA A 78 6.46 -17.60 7.95
N GLU A 79 7.78 -17.36 7.92
CA GLU A 79 8.43 -16.34 8.76
C GLU A 79 7.91 -14.95 8.41
N PHE A 80 7.83 -14.63 7.12
CA PHE A 80 7.35 -13.31 6.70
C PHE A 80 5.87 -13.10 7.02
N ALA A 81 5.01 -14.11 6.85
CA ALA A 81 3.61 -14.05 7.28
C ALA A 81 3.46 -13.84 8.79
N THR A 82 4.36 -14.41 9.58
CA THR A 82 4.39 -14.21 11.04
C THR A 82 4.76 -12.77 11.38
N ALA A 83 5.77 -12.20 10.71
CA ALA A 83 6.13 -10.79 10.85
C ALA A 83 4.99 -9.85 10.43
N LEU A 84 4.35 -10.11 9.28
CA LEU A 84 3.19 -9.35 8.81
C LEU A 84 2.05 -9.37 9.82
N ARG A 85 1.76 -10.52 10.43
CA ARG A 85 0.74 -10.63 11.48
C ARG A 85 1.10 -9.83 12.72
N ALA A 86 2.35 -9.93 13.18
CA ALA A 86 2.80 -9.23 14.38
C ALA A 86 2.65 -7.70 14.26
N VAL A 87 2.87 -7.14 13.07
CA VAL A 87 2.66 -5.72 12.78
C VAL A 87 1.19 -5.41 12.48
N GLY A 88 0.51 -6.27 11.75
CA GLY A 88 -0.82 -6.02 11.21
C GLY A 88 -1.98 -6.25 12.18
N GLU A 89 -1.86 -7.19 13.12
CA GLU A 89 -2.95 -7.47 14.09
C GLU A 89 -3.20 -6.33 15.08
N PRO A 90 -2.17 -5.70 15.69
CA PRO A 90 -2.40 -4.53 16.54
C PRO A 90 -3.11 -3.39 15.82
N MET A 91 -2.87 -3.26 14.52
CA MET A 91 -3.46 -2.22 13.67
C MET A 91 -4.92 -2.48 13.30
N ARG A 92 -5.40 -3.73 13.42
CA ARG A 92 -6.67 -4.15 12.85
C ARG A 92 -7.84 -3.67 13.71
N GLY A 93 -8.71 -2.86 13.11
CA GLY A 93 -9.91 -2.35 13.77
C GLY A 93 -9.68 -1.14 14.68
N MET A 94 -8.45 -0.63 14.80
CA MET A 94 -8.22 0.69 15.38
C MET A 94 -8.78 1.77 14.46
N ALA A 95 -9.38 2.80 15.04
CA ALA A 95 -9.76 3.96 14.24
C ALA A 95 -8.48 4.69 13.80
N VAL A 96 -8.50 5.28 12.60
CA VAL A 96 -7.33 5.98 12.03
C VAL A 96 -6.78 7.07 12.97
N LYS A 97 -7.66 7.73 13.73
CA LYS A 97 -7.28 8.74 14.74
C LYS A 97 -6.45 8.18 15.91
N ASP A 98 -6.51 6.87 16.12
CA ASP A 98 -5.83 6.16 17.22
C ASP A 98 -4.56 5.45 16.73
N MET A 99 -4.24 5.56 15.42
CA MET A 99 -3.00 5.07 14.83
C MET A 99 -1.96 6.18 14.90
N SER A 100 -1.00 6.07 15.82
CA SER A 100 0.06 7.06 16.07
C SER A 100 1.46 6.49 15.90
#